data_AF-G3NSI9-F1
#
_entry.id   AF-G3NSI9-F1
#
_cell.length_a   1.000
_cell.length_b   1.000
_cell.length_c   1.000
_cell.angle_alpha   90.00
_cell.angle_beta   90.00
_cell.angle_gamma   90.00
#
_symmetry.space_group_name_H-M   'P 1'
#
loop_
_entity.id
_entity.type
_entity.pdbx_description
1 polymer ?
#
loop_
_entity_poly.entity_id
_entity_poly.type
_entity_poly.pdbx_seq_one_letter_code
_entity_poly.pdbx_strand_id
1 'polypeptide(L)'
;MADTGVVESLLGLVEKADGGVDSLEAAAGLGVDHQLLVGAVKSLQALGDLISAELRSSKHWELSGEGTEIAEQGSHEARVFGSIPPQGLTQSDLMKLSFGKIGFSKAMSSKWIRVDKAHEGGPRVFRTVESIEDQVREKLLLVQRGNSSQLEEKEKNELKKRKLLSEVTVKSYWITKGSSFSTTITKQETELTPEMIASGSWKEKKFKPYNFQAMGVAPDCGHMHPLMKVRTQFRQIFLEMGFTEMPTNNFIESSFWNFDSLFQPQQHPARDQHDTFFLSDPALAHDFPQDYLERVKKVHSEGGYGSQGYKYAWKVEEAQKNILRTHTTAVSARMLYKLAQQEKFTPVKYFSIDRVFRNETLDATHLAEFHQIEGVVADRGLTLGDLMGILHAFFTKLGITKLRFKPAYNPYTEPSMEVFSYHEGLKKWVEVGNSGVFRPEMLLPMGLPEDVSVIAWGLSLERPTMIKYGINNIRELVGHKILDEMPHDGVGDPHHHHAGHEHVQHALRQRDQVLHGRPVLPVHGLLGRRGHRVPFPAVVGGDQEASVREQR
;
A
#
# COMPACT_ATOMS: atom_id res chain seq x y z
N MET A 1 -32.94 12.26 -14.21
CA MET A 1 -33.41 13.04 -15.37
C MET A 1 -34.24 14.17 -14.80
N ALA A 2 -33.94 15.43 -15.12
CA ALA A 2 -34.83 16.52 -14.77
C ALA A 2 -36.21 16.22 -15.39
N ASP A 3 -37.27 16.43 -14.62
CA ASP A 3 -38.64 16.14 -15.05
C ASP A 3 -38.89 16.88 -16.38
N THR A 4 -39.20 16.13 -17.44
CA THR A 4 -39.33 16.65 -18.80
C THR A 4 -40.32 17.82 -18.87
N GLY A 5 -41.35 17.80 -18.01
CA GLY A 5 -42.31 18.90 -17.89
C GLY A 5 -41.71 20.22 -17.38
N VAL A 6 -40.71 20.17 -16.49
CA VAL A 6 -40.02 21.37 -15.97
C VAL A 6 -39.15 22.00 -17.07
N VAL A 7 -38.51 21.17 -17.89
CA VAL A 7 -37.66 21.62 -18.99
C VAL A 7 -38.48 22.34 -20.07
N GLU A 8 -39.59 21.74 -20.49
CA GLU A 8 -40.50 22.34 -21.49
C GLU A 8 -41.14 23.62 -20.97
N SER A 9 -41.58 23.63 -19.71
CA SER A 9 -42.16 24.82 -19.07
C SER A 9 -41.15 25.96 -18.96
N LEU A 10 -39.88 25.66 -18.64
CA LEU A 10 -38.80 26.64 -18.59
C LEU A 10 -38.51 27.21 -19.99
N LEU A 11 -38.43 26.37 -21.02
CA LEU A 11 -38.25 26.83 -22.41
C LEU A 11 -39.40 27.73 -22.85
N GLY A 12 -40.65 27.42 -22.49
CA GLY A 12 -41.81 28.25 -22.77
C GLY A 12 -41.80 29.60 -22.03
N LEU A 13 -41.25 29.67 -20.81
CA LEU A 13 -41.04 30.94 -20.09
C LEU A 13 -39.94 31.79 -20.75
N VAL A 14 -38.83 31.16 -21.14
CA VAL A 14 -37.72 31.84 -21.84
C VAL A 14 -38.16 32.32 -23.22
N GLU A 15 -39.05 31.60 -23.91
CA GLU A 15 -39.63 32.01 -25.19
C GLU A 15 -40.40 33.33 -25.07
N LYS A 16 -41.22 33.47 -24.02
CA LYS A 16 -42.09 34.63 -23.76
C LYS A 16 -41.37 35.84 -23.15
N ALA A 17 -40.15 35.67 -22.66
CA ALA A 17 -39.39 36.75 -22.03
C ALA A 17 -38.56 37.54 -23.06
N ASP A 18 -38.66 38.88 -23.02
CA ASP A 18 -38.00 39.80 -23.97
C ASP A 18 -36.54 40.15 -23.61
N GLY A 19 -35.97 39.57 -22.54
CA GLY A 19 -34.59 39.86 -22.14
C GLY A 19 -33.89 38.77 -21.33
N GLY A 20 -34.62 38.04 -20.50
CA GLY A 20 -34.11 36.90 -19.73
C GLY A 20 -35.04 36.54 -18.57
N VAL A 21 -34.78 35.40 -17.96
CA VAL A 21 -35.57 34.87 -16.84
C VAL A 21 -34.63 34.52 -15.69
N ASP A 22 -34.91 34.99 -14.48
CA ASP A 22 -34.18 34.54 -13.28
C ASP A 22 -34.72 33.18 -12.81
N SER A 23 -33.81 32.24 -12.56
CA SER A 23 -34.16 30.87 -12.14
C SER A 23 -34.96 30.80 -10.82
N LEU A 24 -34.77 31.73 -9.87
CA LEU A 24 -35.52 31.75 -8.61
C LEU A 24 -36.96 32.23 -8.86
N GLU A 25 -37.12 33.27 -9.66
CA GLU A 25 -38.43 33.80 -10.05
C GLU A 25 -39.21 32.78 -10.89
N ALA A 26 -38.52 32.11 -11.82
CA ALA A 26 -39.09 31.03 -12.61
C ALA A 26 -39.52 29.85 -11.74
N ALA A 27 -38.70 29.45 -10.76
CA ALA A 27 -39.03 28.35 -9.86
C ALA A 27 -40.27 28.67 -9.02
N ALA A 28 -40.34 29.91 -8.48
CA ALA A 28 -41.50 30.40 -7.75
C ALA A 28 -42.76 30.48 -8.62
N GLY A 29 -42.65 31.01 -9.85
CA GLY A 29 -43.77 31.12 -10.79
C GLY A 29 -44.30 29.77 -11.30
N LEU A 30 -43.44 28.75 -11.37
CA LEU A 30 -43.80 27.38 -11.74
C LEU A 30 -44.22 26.52 -10.53
N GLY A 31 -44.04 27.01 -9.30
CA GLY A 31 -44.32 26.25 -8.08
C GLY A 31 -43.39 25.04 -7.88
N VAL A 32 -42.16 25.10 -8.38
CA VAL A 32 -41.17 24.01 -8.31
C VAL A 32 -39.99 24.37 -7.42
N ASP A 33 -39.33 23.36 -6.86
CA ASP A 33 -38.10 23.56 -6.09
C ASP A 33 -36.99 24.15 -6.99
N HIS A 34 -36.27 25.14 -6.45
CA HIS A 34 -35.23 25.85 -7.20
C HIS A 34 -34.08 24.92 -7.64
N GLN A 35 -33.73 23.90 -6.86
CA GLN A 35 -32.68 22.94 -7.24
C GLN A 35 -33.09 22.09 -8.45
N LEU A 36 -34.37 21.74 -8.56
CA LEU A 36 -34.88 21.02 -9.74
C LEU A 36 -34.75 21.87 -11.00
N LEU A 37 -35.11 23.16 -10.92
CA LEU A 37 -34.99 24.07 -12.06
C LEU A 37 -33.52 24.34 -12.42
N VAL A 38 -32.62 24.47 -11.44
CA VAL A 38 -31.17 24.57 -11.68
C VAL A 38 -30.64 23.31 -12.39
N GLY A 39 -31.12 22.12 -12.02
CA GLY A 39 -30.80 20.87 -12.72
C GLY A 39 -31.25 20.87 -14.18
N ALA A 40 -32.44 21.41 -14.46
CA ALA A 40 -32.96 21.59 -15.82
C ALA A 40 -32.11 22.56 -16.64
N VAL A 41 -31.73 23.72 -16.08
CA VAL A 41 -30.86 24.72 -16.74
C VAL A 41 -29.52 24.10 -17.15
N LYS A 42 -28.86 23.37 -16.24
CA LYS A 42 -27.59 22.69 -16.56
C LYS A 42 -27.74 21.64 -17.65
N SER A 43 -28.86 20.92 -17.65
CA SER A 43 -29.15 19.91 -18.68
C SER A 43 -29.34 20.57 -20.05
N LEU A 44 -30.01 21.73 -20.11
CA LEU A 44 -30.20 22.50 -21.34
C LEU A 44 -28.90 23.13 -21.85
N GLN A 45 -28.02 23.63 -20.97
CA GLN A 45 -26.68 24.08 -21.35
C GLN A 45 -25.80 22.94 -21.90
N ALA A 46 -25.98 21.71 -21.43
CA ALA A 46 -25.24 20.55 -21.93
C ALA A 46 -25.70 20.09 -23.32
N LEU A 47 -26.88 20.51 -23.78
CA LEU A 47 -27.42 20.22 -25.12
C LEU A 47 -26.87 21.18 -26.20
N GLY A 48 -25.92 22.04 -25.85
CA GLY A 48 -25.29 23.03 -26.75
C GLY A 48 -25.79 24.45 -26.49
N ASP A 49 -25.76 25.31 -27.50
CA ASP A 49 -26.15 26.72 -27.41
C ASP A 49 -27.68 26.93 -27.45
N LEU A 50 -28.45 26.03 -26.84
CA LEU A 50 -29.91 26.14 -26.77
C LEU A 50 -30.34 27.32 -25.87
N ILE A 51 -29.67 27.46 -24.72
CA ILE A 51 -29.85 28.59 -23.79
C ILE A 51 -28.47 29.09 -23.35
N SER A 52 -28.37 30.37 -23.02
CA SER A 52 -27.25 30.91 -22.25
C SER A 52 -27.70 31.11 -20.81
N ALA A 53 -26.91 30.68 -19.83
CA ALA A 53 -27.23 30.87 -18.42
C ALA A 53 -26.03 31.43 -17.67
N GLU A 54 -26.19 32.65 -17.17
CA GLU A 54 -25.19 33.37 -16.38
C GLU A 54 -25.47 33.14 -14.89
N LEU A 55 -24.47 32.67 -14.15
CA LEU A 55 -24.60 32.51 -12.70
C LEU A 55 -24.52 33.87 -12.00
N ARG A 56 -25.60 34.28 -11.34
CA ARG A 56 -25.66 35.45 -10.46
C ARG A 56 -25.69 35.01 -9.01
N SER A 57 -25.10 35.82 -8.14
CA SER A 57 -25.13 35.58 -6.70
C SER A 57 -25.49 36.84 -5.96
N SER A 58 -26.50 36.74 -5.11
CA SER A 58 -26.80 37.75 -4.10
C SER A 58 -26.36 37.24 -2.73
N LYS A 59 -25.97 38.18 -1.87
CA LYS A 59 -25.54 37.89 -0.50
C LYS A 59 -26.40 38.69 0.44
N HIS A 60 -26.94 38.04 1.45
CA HIS A 60 -27.61 38.70 2.57
C HIS A 60 -27.20 38.07 3.88
N TRP A 61 -27.42 38.80 4.96
CA TRP A 61 -27.07 38.36 6.30
C TRP A 61 -28.32 37.87 7.01
N GLU A 62 -28.23 36.67 7.57
CA GLU A 62 -29.28 36.08 8.40
C GLU A 62 -28.76 35.83 9.81
N LEU A 63 -29.68 35.88 10.78
CA LEU A 63 -29.39 35.49 12.15
C LEU A 63 -29.28 33.97 12.25
N SER A 64 -28.30 33.49 13.01
CA SER A 64 -28.26 32.08 13.39
C SER A 64 -29.34 31.79 14.44
N GLY A 65 -29.64 30.52 14.70
CA GLY A 65 -30.58 30.15 15.78
C GLY A 65 -30.19 30.75 17.14
N GLU A 66 -28.90 30.80 17.45
CA GLU A 66 -28.36 31.45 18.66
C GLU A 66 -28.43 32.99 18.57
N GLY A 67 -28.21 33.57 17.39
CA GLY A 67 -28.37 35.00 17.15
C GLY A 67 -29.81 35.49 17.35
N THR A 68 -30.79 34.68 16.95
CA THR A 68 -32.22 34.94 17.19
C THR A 68 -32.55 34.89 18.68
N GLU A 69 -32.06 33.88 19.42
CA GLU A 69 -32.26 33.79 20.87
C GLU A 69 -31.67 35.02 21.59
N ILE A 70 -30.48 35.47 21.18
CA ILE A 70 -29.85 36.67 21.75
C ILE A 70 -30.61 37.95 21.41
N ALA A 71 -31.15 38.08 20.19
CA ALA A 71 -31.97 39.23 19.82
C ALA A 71 -33.21 39.35 20.73
N GLU A 72 -33.84 38.22 21.05
CA GLU A 72 -35.02 38.13 21.91
C GLU A 72 -34.70 38.31 23.40
N GLN A 73 -33.72 37.57 23.93
CA GLN A 73 -33.46 37.42 25.37
C GLN A 73 -32.26 38.21 25.89
N GLY A 74 -31.49 38.85 25.01
CA GLY A 74 -30.24 39.55 25.34
C GLY A 74 -28.99 38.68 25.22
N SER A 75 -27.83 39.33 25.11
CA SER A 75 -26.54 38.65 24.94
C SER A 75 -26.15 37.86 26.17
N HIS A 76 -25.32 36.82 25.97
CA HIS A 76 -24.86 35.96 27.07
C HIS A 76 -24.17 36.77 28.17
N GLU A 77 -23.36 37.76 27.82
CA GLU A 77 -22.71 38.68 28.75
C GLU A 77 -23.70 39.57 29.51
N ALA A 78 -24.76 40.06 28.85
CA ALA A 78 -25.80 40.84 29.50
C ALA A 78 -26.67 40.00 30.44
N ARG A 79 -27.00 38.76 30.03
CA ARG A 79 -27.72 37.78 30.85
C ARG A 79 -26.91 37.36 32.07
N VAL A 80 -25.59 37.15 31.93
CA VAL A 80 -24.68 36.91 33.06
C VAL A 80 -24.69 38.10 34.03
N PHE A 81 -24.53 39.33 33.54
CA PHE A 81 -24.60 40.53 34.38
C PHE A 81 -25.94 40.59 35.13
N GLY A 82 -27.07 40.42 34.43
CA GLY A 82 -28.42 40.41 34.99
C GLY A 82 -28.65 39.34 36.06
N SER A 83 -27.98 38.18 35.95
CA SER A 83 -28.10 37.07 36.90
C SER A 83 -27.32 37.25 38.21
N ILE A 84 -26.36 38.17 38.28
CA ILE A 84 -25.51 38.38 39.47
C ILE A 84 -26.21 39.35 40.43
N PRO A 85 -26.61 38.95 41.64
CA PRO A 85 -27.22 39.87 42.60
C PRO A 85 -26.18 40.77 43.28
N PRO A 86 -26.57 41.85 43.99
CA PRO A 86 -25.64 42.77 44.66
C PRO A 86 -24.69 42.07 45.65
N GLN A 87 -25.16 41.03 46.32
CA GLN A 87 -24.40 40.19 47.25
C GLN A 87 -23.38 39.25 46.57
N GLY A 88 -23.31 39.25 45.24
CA GLY A 88 -22.42 38.40 44.45
C GLY A 88 -22.93 36.97 44.27
N LEU A 89 -22.55 36.35 43.14
CA LEU A 89 -22.89 34.97 42.80
C LEU A 89 -21.64 34.10 42.82
N THR A 90 -21.73 32.87 43.31
CA THR A 90 -20.62 31.91 43.25
C THR A 90 -20.25 31.63 41.79
N GLN A 91 -18.95 31.54 41.49
CA GLN A 91 -18.50 31.28 40.12
C GLN A 91 -18.98 29.91 39.63
N SER A 92 -19.07 28.92 40.53
CA SER A 92 -19.55 27.57 40.21
C SER A 92 -21.00 27.55 39.73
N ASP A 93 -21.90 28.28 40.39
CA ASP A 93 -23.33 28.28 40.03
C ASP A 93 -23.59 29.13 38.78
N LEU A 94 -22.83 30.21 38.60
CA LEU A 94 -22.86 30.97 37.35
C LEU A 94 -22.45 30.10 36.14
N MET A 95 -21.43 29.26 36.29
CA MET A 95 -20.93 28.39 35.21
C MET A 95 -21.85 27.19 34.89
N LYS A 96 -22.86 26.90 35.73
CA LYS A 96 -23.90 25.90 35.48
C LYS A 96 -25.01 26.42 34.57
N LEU A 97 -25.17 27.74 34.43
CA LEU A 97 -26.16 28.33 33.51
C LEU A 97 -25.75 28.06 32.06
N SER A 98 -26.74 27.87 31.17
CA SER A 98 -26.51 27.57 29.75
C SER A 98 -25.64 28.61 29.04
N PHE A 99 -25.87 29.89 29.35
CA PHE A 99 -25.10 31.04 28.84
C PHE A 99 -23.91 31.43 29.73
N GLY A 100 -23.75 30.77 30.88
CA GLY A 100 -22.84 31.18 31.96
C GLY A 100 -21.38 31.16 31.56
N LYS A 101 -20.90 30.09 30.90
CA LYS A 101 -19.48 29.96 30.54
C LYS A 101 -19.04 30.98 29.49
N ILE A 102 -19.86 31.17 28.46
CA ILE A 102 -19.57 32.07 27.32
C ILE A 102 -19.74 33.52 27.78
N GLY A 103 -20.84 33.83 28.45
CA GLY A 103 -21.15 35.16 28.96
C GLY A 103 -20.18 35.65 30.02
N PHE A 104 -19.70 34.77 30.92
CA PHE A 104 -18.75 35.14 31.97
C PHE A 104 -17.42 35.66 31.40
N SER A 105 -16.85 34.96 30.42
CA SER A 105 -15.58 35.35 29.82
C SER A 105 -15.67 36.71 29.12
N LYS A 106 -16.78 36.97 28.42
CA LYS A 106 -17.00 38.23 27.70
C LYS A 106 -17.35 39.38 28.65
N ALA A 107 -18.19 39.15 29.66
CA ALA A 107 -18.49 40.15 30.69
C ALA A 107 -17.25 40.55 31.51
N MET A 108 -16.33 39.61 31.77
CA MET A 108 -15.01 39.91 32.36
C MET A 108 -14.16 40.77 31.41
N SER A 109 -14.11 40.45 30.11
CA SER A 109 -13.34 41.22 29.12
C SER A 109 -13.88 42.65 28.93
N SER A 110 -15.19 42.84 29.05
CA SER A 110 -15.86 44.14 29.02
C SER A 110 -15.81 44.90 30.35
N LYS A 111 -15.16 44.34 31.38
CA LYS A 111 -15.07 44.90 32.73
C LYS A 111 -16.42 45.13 33.41
N TRP A 112 -17.47 44.40 33.02
CA TRP A 112 -18.80 44.50 33.62
C TRP A 112 -18.88 43.80 34.97
N ILE A 113 -18.05 42.77 35.16
CA ILE A 113 -18.01 41.92 36.35
C ILE A 113 -16.57 41.75 36.83
N ARG A 114 -16.39 41.47 38.12
CA ARG A 114 -15.09 41.19 38.76
C ARG A 114 -15.20 39.92 39.59
N VAL A 115 -14.09 39.18 39.72
CA VAL A 115 -14.02 37.99 40.56
C VAL A 115 -13.18 38.27 41.79
N ASP A 116 -13.75 37.98 42.96
CA ASP A 116 -13.04 37.89 44.21
C ASP A 116 -12.70 36.42 44.51
N LYS A 117 -11.39 36.11 44.49
CA LYS A 117 -10.88 34.74 44.69
C LYS A 117 -10.67 34.40 46.17
N ALA A 118 -10.72 35.39 47.07
CA ALA A 118 -10.40 35.25 48.49
C ALA A 118 -11.65 35.24 49.39
N HIS A 119 -12.84 35.23 48.79
CA HIS A 119 -14.11 35.21 49.52
C HIS A 119 -14.32 33.86 50.23
N GLU A 120 -14.78 33.90 51.50
CA GLU A 120 -15.15 32.70 52.25
C GLU A 120 -16.27 31.94 51.51
N GLY A 121 -16.03 30.66 51.18
CA GLY A 121 -16.95 29.84 50.37
C GLY A 121 -16.55 29.64 48.90
N GLY A 122 -15.41 30.20 48.45
CA GLY A 122 -14.85 30.02 47.11
C GLY A 122 -15.00 31.24 46.19
N PRO A 123 -14.47 31.19 44.95
CA PRO A 123 -14.47 32.34 44.05
C PRO A 123 -15.86 32.90 43.78
N ARG A 124 -16.04 34.22 44.00
CA ARG A 124 -17.34 34.90 43.88
C ARG A 124 -17.28 36.06 42.88
N VAL A 125 -18.32 36.19 42.08
CA VAL A 125 -18.43 37.16 40.99
C VAL A 125 -19.35 38.30 41.42
N PHE A 126 -18.89 39.54 41.27
CA PHE A 126 -19.64 40.76 41.56
C PHE A 126 -19.79 41.62 40.30
N ARG A 127 -20.85 42.42 40.24
CA ARG A 127 -20.97 43.50 39.25
C ARG A 127 -19.96 44.60 39.56
N THR A 128 -19.32 45.13 38.52
CA THR A 128 -18.37 46.25 38.64
C THR A 128 -19.02 47.58 38.26
N VAL A 129 -20.04 47.53 37.41
CA VAL A 129 -20.84 48.68 36.95
C VAL A 129 -22.30 48.53 37.39
N GLU A 130 -23.03 49.64 37.52
CA GLU A 130 -24.45 49.63 37.92
C GLU A 130 -25.39 49.26 36.77
N SER A 131 -25.09 49.70 35.56
CA SER A 131 -25.85 49.43 34.33
C SER A 131 -24.94 49.05 33.17
N ILE A 132 -25.50 48.35 32.19
CA ILE A 132 -24.83 47.95 30.95
C ILE A 132 -25.71 48.27 29.75
N GLU A 133 -25.08 48.50 28.60
CA GLU A 133 -25.77 48.59 27.30
C GLU A 133 -25.47 47.33 26.50
N ASP A 134 -26.52 46.60 26.12
CA ASP A 134 -26.40 45.36 25.34
C ASP A 134 -26.29 45.65 23.83
N GLN A 135 -25.15 46.23 23.45
CA GLN A 135 -24.86 46.60 22.06
C GLN A 135 -24.92 45.40 21.09
N VAL A 136 -24.69 44.18 21.60
CA VAL A 136 -24.76 42.96 20.79
C VAL A 136 -26.20 42.66 20.41
N ARG A 137 -27.13 42.76 21.36
CA ARG A 137 -28.57 42.59 21.10
C ARG A 137 -29.08 43.67 20.15
N GLU A 138 -28.72 44.94 20.37
CA GLU A 138 -29.16 46.05 19.50
C GLU A 138 -28.73 45.83 18.05
N LYS A 139 -27.47 45.42 17.83
CA LYS A 139 -26.95 45.10 16.50
C LYS A 139 -27.68 43.92 15.84
N LEU A 140 -28.02 42.88 16.60
CA LEU A 140 -28.77 41.73 16.07
C LEU A 140 -30.24 42.09 15.75
N LEU A 141 -30.87 42.94 16.56
CA LEU A 141 -32.22 43.47 16.29
C LEU A 141 -32.26 44.33 15.01
N LEU A 142 -31.18 45.08 14.71
CA LEU A 142 -31.06 45.80 13.43
C LEU A 142 -31.02 44.84 12.23
N VAL A 143 -30.31 43.71 12.34
CA VAL A 143 -30.31 42.68 11.30
C VAL A 143 -31.68 42.02 11.16
N GLN A 144 -32.35 41.71 12.28
CA GLN A 144 -33.69 41.09 12.28
C GLN A 144 -34.74 41.95 11.56
N ARG A 145 -34.60 43.29 11.64
CA ARG A 145 -35.48 44.26 10.97
C ARG A 145 -35.12 44.50 9.49
N GLY A 146 -34.18 43.74 8.93
CA GLY A 146 -33.75 43.87 7.53
C GLY A 146 -32.75 45.00 7.27
N ASN A 147 -32.30 45.72 8.30
CA ASN A 147 -31.39 46.88 8.18
C ASN A 147 -29.92 46.47 8.37
N SER A 148 -29.52 45.32 7.84
CA SER A 148 -28.14 44.80 7.96
C SER A 148 -27.10 45.70 7.26
N SER A 149 -27.52 46.61 6.38
CA SER A 149 -26.68 47.62 5.74
C SER A 149 -26.19 48.73 6.69
N GLN A 150 -26.83 48.92 7.84
CA GLN A 150 -26.44 49.92 8.84
C GLN A 150 -25.29 49.47 9.76
N LEU A 151 -24.91 48.19 9.70
CA LEU A 151 -23.76 47.66 10.44
C LEU A 151 -22.48 47.81 9.64
N GLU A 152 -21.39 48.22 10.29
CA GLU A 152 -20.07 48.25 9.66
C GLU A 152 -19.57 46.82 9.39
N GLU A 153 -18.75 46.64 8.35
CA GLU A 153 -18.18 45.32 8.01
C GLU A 153 -17.35 44.72 9.15
N LYS A 154 -16.72 45.56 9.98
CA LYS A 154 -15.99 45.11 11.17
C LYS A 154 -16.92 44.42 12.19
N GLU A 155 -18.14 44.95 12.35
CA GLU A 155 -19.13 44.45 13.30
C GLU A 155 -19.78 43.15 12.81
N LYS A 156 -20.11 43.09 11.51
CA LYS A 156 -20.61 41.86 10.88
C LYS A 156 -19.61 40.71 11.01
N ASN A 157 -18.33 41.00 10.79
CA ASN A 157 -17.26 40.00 10.92
C ASN A 157 -17.06 39.53 12.38
N GLU A 158 -17.22 40.40 13.37
CA GLU A 158 -17.19 40.01 14.78
C GLU A 158 -18.38 39.10 15.12
N LEU A 159 -19.60 39.49 14.73
CA LEU A 159 -20.82 38.70 14.96
C LEU A 159 -20.81 37.35 14.21
N LYS A 160 -20.21 37.30 13.01
CA LYS A 160 -19.96 36.05 12.26
C LYS A 160 -18.97 35.13 12.98
N LYS A 161 -17.86 35.66 13.51
CA LYS A 161 -16.90 34.89 14.34
C LYS A 161 -17.55 34.33 15.60
N ARG A 162 -18.51 35.07 16.17
CA ARG A 162 -19.32 34.64 17.31
C ARG A 162 -20.43 33.65 16.96
N LYS A 163 -20.59 33.27 15.69
CA LYS A 163 -21.67 32.40 15.16
C LYS A 163 -23.08 32.95 15.38
N LEU A 164 -23.23 34.26 15.52
CA LEU A 164 -24.53 34.94 15.70
C LEU A 164 -25.15 35.40 14.38
N LEU A 165 -24.32 35.58 13.36
CA LEU A 165 -24.71 35.91 12.00
C LEU A 165 -24.10 34.91 11.01
N SER A 166 -24.87 34.60 9.97
CA SER A 166 -24.40 33.87 8.80
C SER A 166 -24.65 34.67 7.53
N GLU A 167 -23.65 34.70 6.66
CA GLU A 167 -23.75 35.26 5.32
C GLU A 167 -24.33 34.19 4.41
N VAL A 168 -25.58 34.36 3.98
CA VAL A 168 -26.25 33.44 3.05
C VAL A 168 -26.00 33.94 1.64
N THR A 169 -25.40 33.08 0.82
CA THR A 169 -25.21 33.36 -0.61
C THR A 169 -26.28 32.61 -1.39
N VAL A 170 -27.23 33.35 -1.96
CA VAL A 170 -28.23 32.78 -2.85
C VAL A 170 -27.68 32.87 -4.26
N LYS A 171 -27.61 31.73 -4.94
CA LYS A 171 -27.15 31.62 -6.33
C LYS A 171 -28.36 31.44 -7.23
N SER A 172 -28.52 32.27 -8.25
CA SER A 172 -29.53 32.12 -9.30
C SER A 172 -28.86 32.14 -10.68
N TYR A 173 -29.52 31.58 -11.68
CA TYR A 173 -29.11 31.71 -13.08
C TYR A 173 -29.99 32.75 -13.76
N TRP A 174 -29.36 33.66 -14.49
CA TRP A 174 -30.01 34.52 -15.46
C TRP A 174 -29.99 33.82 -16.82
N ILE A 175 -31.16 33.42 -17.29
CA ILE A 175 -31.32 32.54 -18.45
C ILE A 175 -31.79 33.35 -19.65
N THR A 176 -31.08 33.26 -20.76
CA THR A 176 -31.40 33.93 -22.03
C THR A 176 -31.40 32.94 -23.20
N LYS A 177 -32.00 33.35 -24.32
CA LYS A 177 -32.06 32.54 -25.54
C LYS A 177 -30.64 32.37 -26.11
N GLY A 178 -30.25 31.12 -26.40
CA GLY A 178 -29.01 30.82 -27.10
C GLY A 178 -29.17 30.92 -28.63
N SER A 179 -28.07 30.76 -29.37
CA SER A 179 -28.06 30.88 -30.84
C SER A 179 -28.88 29.79 -31.55
N SER A 180 -29.06 28.64 -30.90
CA SER A 180 -29.87 27.51 -31.40
C SER A 180 -31.15 27.29 -30.60
N PHE A 181 -31.71 28.34 -29.98
CA PHE A 181 -32.91 28.23 -29.14
C PHE A 181 -34.08 27.55 -29.87
N SER A 182 -34.66 26.54 -29.24
CA SER A 182 -35.81 25.78 -29.71
C SER A 182 -36.65 25.36 -28.51
N THR A 183 -37.96 25.36 -28.68
CA THR A 183 -38.92 24.87 -27.67
C THR A 183 -39.00 23.34 -27.65
N THR A 184 -38.51 22.67 -28.70
CA THR A 184 -38.50 21.20 -28.82
C THR A 184 -37.07 20.67 -28.79
N ILE A 185 -36.79 19.71 -27.92
CA ILE A 185 -35.48 19.06 -27.80
C ILE A 185 -35.42 17.86 -28.75
N THR A 186 -34.73 18.01 -29.89
CA THR A 186 -34.38 16.85 -30.72
C THR A 186 -33.26 16.05 -30.07
N LYS A 187 -33.58 14.88 -29.52
CA LYS A 187 -32.61 13.94 -28.98
C LYS A 187 -31.83 13.31 -30.13
N GLN A 188 -30.51 13.50 -30.15
CA GLN A 188 -29.62 12.84 -31.11
C GLN A 188 -29.48 11.35 -30.75
N GLU A 189 -29.43 10.49 -31.76
CA GLU A 189 -29.20 9.06 -31.56
C GLU A 189 -27.73 8.82 -31.15
N THR A 190 -27.50 7.85 -30.26
CA THR A 190 -26.14 7.56 -29.75
C THR A 190 -25.44 6.46 -30.53
N GLU A 191 -26.19 5.47 -31.01
CA GLU A 191 -25.66 4.29 -31.68
C GLU A 191 -26.49 3.95 -32.92
N LEU A 192 -25.82 3.31 -33.88
CA LEU A 192 -26.45 2.78 -35.07
C LEU A 192 -27.03 1.41 -34.77
N THR A 193 -28.35 1.22 -34.95
CA THR A 193 -28.99 -0.08 -34.71
C THR A 193 -29.20 -0.87 -36.01
N PRO A 194 -29.30 -2.22 -35.95
CA PRO A 194 -29.61 -3.04 -37.12
C PRO A 194 -30.90 -2.60 -37.85
N GLU A 195 -31.93 -2.17 -37.12
CA GLU A 195 -33.21 -1.72 -37.69
C GLU A 195 -33.08 -0.39 -38.44
N MET A 196 -32.23 0.52 -37.94
CA MET A 196 -31.94 1.76 -38.65
C MET A 196 -31.25 1.48 -39.98
N ILE A 197 -30.32 0.53 -40.00
CA ILE A 197 -29.63 0.07 -41.23
C ILE A 197 -30.65 -0.53 -42.21
N ALA A 198 -31.52 -1.43 -41.74
CA ALA A 198 -32.52 -2.10 -42.57
C ALA A 198 -33.57 -1.13 -43.15
N SER A 199 -34.02 -0.14 -42.38
CA SER A 199 -35.02 0.86 -42.79
C SER A 199 -34.44 2.04 -43.58
N GLY A 200 -33.13 2.25 -43.56
CA GLY A 200 -32.47 3.43 -44.13
C GLY A 200 -32.64 4.71 -43.30
N SER A 201 -33.32 4.66 -42.15
CA SER A 201 -33.61 5.83 -41.31
C SER A 201 -32.36 6.52 -40.73
N TRP A 202 -31.22 5.83 -40.68
CA TRP A 202 -29.94 6.41 -40.25
C TRP A 202 -29.45 7.57 -41.14
N LYS A 203 -29.91 7.66 -42.40
CA LYS A 203 -29.51 8.73 -43.32
C LYS A 203 -30.08 10.09 -42.93
N GLU A 204 -31.23 10.10 -42.25
CA GLU A 204 -31.97 11.31 -41.91
C GLU A 204 -31.81 11.70 -40.43
N LYS A 205 -31.42 10.75 -39.57
CA LYS A 205 -31.19 10.99 -38.14
C LYS A 205 -29.83 11.64 -37.87
N LYS A 206 -29.78 12.54 -36.89
CA LYS A 206 -28.55 13.15 -36.38
C LYS A 206 -28.00 12.32 -35.22
N PHE A 207 -26.73 11.94 -35.30
CA PHE A 207 -26.03 11.18 -34.28
C PHE A 207 -25.18 12.09 -33.39
N LYS A 208 -25.05 11.71 -32.11
CA LYS A 208 -24.11 12.35 -31.21
C LYS A 208 -22.67 12.05 -31.67
N PRO A 209 -21.79 13.05 -31.79
CA PRO A 209 -20.40 12.81 -32.16
C PRO A 209 -19.69 11.95 -31.10
N TYR A 210 -18.92 10.96 -31.56
CA TYR A 210 -18.14 10.09 -30.68
C TYR A 210 -16.94 10.85 -30.09
N ASN A 211 -16.70 10.69 -28.78
CA ASN A 211 -15.58 11.34 -28.11
C ASN A 211 -14.29 10.50 -28.27
N PHE A 212 -13.48 10.80 -29.28
CA PHE A 212 -12.18 10.15 -29.51
C PHE A 212 -11.10 10.51 -28.48
N GLN A 213 -11.35 11.44 -27.57
CA GLN A 213 -10.43 11.79 -26.49
C GLN A 213 -10.63 10.91 -25.24
N ALA A 214 -11.72 10.15 -25.17
CA ALA A 214 -11.94 9.22 -24.08
C ALA A 214 -11.23 7.88 -24.33
N MET A 215 -10.74 7.26 -23.26
CA MET A 215 -10.28 5.88 -23.31
C MET A 215 -11.46 4.97 -23.65
N GLY A 216 -11.23 4.05 -24.58
CA GLY A 216 -12.20 3.01 -24.91
C GLY A 216 -12.41 2.06 -23.73
N VAL A 217 -13.48 1.27 -23.80
CA VAL A 217 -13.72 0.19 -22.84
C VAL A 217 -12.67 -0.90 -23.08
N ALA A 218 -11.89 -1.23 -22.04
CA ALA A 218 -10.95 -2.34 -22.12
C ALA A 218 -11.74 -3.66 -22.23
N PRO A 219 -11.40 -4.54 -23.19
CA PRO A 219 -12.08 -5.83 -23.32
C PRO A 219 -11.74 -6.73 -22.13
N ASP A 220 -12.71 -7.51 -21.68
CA ASP A 220 -12.49 -8.56 -20.69
C ASP A 220 -11.53 -9.62 -21.27
N CYS A 221 -10.43 -9.90 -20.59
CA CYS A 221 -9.46 -10.90 -21.02
C CYS A 221 -8.89 -11.70 -19.84
N GLY A 222 -8.35 -12.88 -20.14
CA GLY A 222 -7.63 -13.67 -19.15
C GLY A 222 -6.24 -13.09 -18.87
N HIS A 223 -5.81 -13.13 -17.62
CA HIS A 223 -4.50 -12.63 -17.20
C HIS A 223 -3.59 -13.76 -16.74
N MET A 224 -2.32 -13.72 -17.16
CA MET A 224 -1.26 -14.57 -16.60
C MET A 224 -0.56 -13.83 -15.46
N HIS A 225 -0.35 -14.54 -14.35
CA HIS A 225 0.39 -14.02 -13.21
C HIS A 225 1.77 -13.47 -13.64
N PRO A 226 2.20 -12.27 -13.20
CA PRO A 226 3.47 -11.67 -13.62
C PRO A 226 4.70 -12.56 -13.37
N LEU A 227 4.80 -13.17 -12.18
CA LEU A 227 5.82 -14.18 -11.86
C LEU A 227 5.77 -15.38 -12.83
N MET A 228 4.56 -15.77 -13.23
CA MET A 228 4.19 -16.71 -14.32
C MET A 228 4.94 -16.45 -15.62
N LYS A 229 4.75 -15.22 -16.11
CA LYS A 229 5.33 -14.71 -17.35
C LYS A 229 6.85 -14.72 -17.28
N VAL A 230 7.41 -14.25 -16.17
CA VAL A 230 8.87 -14.20 -15.98
C VAL A 230 9.46 -15.60 -15.90
N ARG A 231 8.84 -16.54 -15.16
CA ARG A 231 9.25 -17.96 -15.15
C ARG A 231 9.35 -18.53 -16.56
N THR A 232 8.35 -18.25 -17.39
CA THR A 232 8.29 -18.70 -18.79
C THR A 232 9.44 -18.11 -19.61
N GLN A 233 9.76 -16.83 -19.41
CA GLN A 233 10.89 -16.17 -20.06
C GLN A 233 12.23 -16.81 -19.65
N PHE A 234 12.46 -17.03 -18.34
CA PHE A 234 13.67 -17.68 -17.85
C PHE A 234 13.83 -19.10 -18.39
N ARG A 235 12.75 -19.88 -18.36
CA ARG A 235 12.71 -21.24 -18.93
C ARG A 235 13.10 -21.22 -20.41
N GLN A 236 12.57 -20.29 -21.19
CA GLN A 236 12.89 -20.16 -22.61
C GLN A 236 14.37 -19.84 -22.83
N ILE A 237 14.98 -18.96 -22.02
CA ILE A 237 16.41 -18.62 -22.11
C ILE A 237 17.29 -19.85 -21.89
N PHE A 238 16.97 -20.69 -20.91
CA PHE A 238 17.70 -21.94 -20.68
C PHE A 238 17.61 -22.89 -21.87
N LEU A 239 16.39 -23.07 -22.42
CA LEU A 239 16.17 -23.93 -23.60
C LEU A 239 16.96 -23.43 -24.82
N GLU A 240 16.98 -22.12 -25.07
CA GLU A 240 17.77 -21.50 -26.14
C GLU A 240 19.28 -21.66 -25.94
N MET A 241 19.75 -21.79 -24.70
CA MET A 241 21.15 -22.04 -24.35
C MET A 241 21.51 -23.54 -24.36
N GLY A 242 20.56 -24.40 -24.72
CA GLY A 242 20.75 -25.85 -24.81
C GLY A 242 20.74 -26.56 -23.46
N PHE A 243 20.09 -25.98 -22.44
CA PHE A 243 19.89 -26.63 -21.15
C PHE A 243 18.65 -27.51 -21.15
N THR A 244 18.73 -28.65 -20.46
CA THR A 244 17.62 -29.58 -20.26
C THR A 244 16.97 -29.35 -18.89
N GLU A 245 15.65 -29.30 -18.84
CA GLU A 245 14.89 -29.07 -17.61
C GLU A 245 14.93 -30.30 -16.70
N MET A 246 15.36 -30.13 -15.45
CA MET A 246 15.38 -31.19 -14.44
C MET A 246 14.00 -31.36 -13.81
N PRO A 247 13.59 -32.60 -13.49
CA PRO A 247 12.37 -32.83 -12.72
C PRO A 247 12.58 -32.41 -11.26
N THR A 248 11.70 -31.53 -10.76
CA THR A 248 11.77 -30.99 -9.39
C THR A 248 10.58 -31.40 -8.51
N ASN A 249 9.87 -32.47 -8.89
CA ASN A 249 8.58 -32.92 -8.38
C ASN A 249 8.59 -33.48 -6.93
N ASN A 250 9.39 -32.88 -6.06
CA ASN A 250 9.58 -33.22 -4.66
C ASN A 250 9.82 -31.95 -3.81
N PHE A 251 8.79 -31.48 -3.10
CA PHE A 251 8.98 -30.43 -2.09
C PHE A 251 9.62 -30.95 -0.81
N ILE A 252 9.33 -32.20 -0.47
CA ILE A 252 9.96 -32.90 0.63
C ILE A 252 11.27 -33.49 0.13
N GLU A 253 12.35 -33.24 0.86
CA GLU A 253 13.67 -33.78 0.59
C GLU A 253 14.28 -34.34 1.87
N SER A 254 15.09 -35.39 1.75
CA SER A 254 15.86 -35.87 2.90
C SER A 254 17.04 -34.95 3.18
N SER A 255 17.41 -34.80 4.44
CA SER A 255 18.59 -34.02 4.84
C SER A 255 19.87 -34.53 4.16
N PHE A 256 19.93 -35.83 3.84
CA PHE A 256 20.97 -36.41 3.01
C PHE A 256 21.08 -35.71 1.65
N TRP A 257 20.03 -35.70 0.84
CA TRP A 257 20.08 -35.11 -0.50
C TRP A 257 20.16 -33.59 -0.46
N ASN A 258 19.51 -32.95 0.51
CA ASN A 258 19.53 -31.51 0.61
C ASN A 258 20.85 -30.93 1.16
N PHE A 259 21.56 -31.66 2.03
CA PHE A 259 22.78 -31.13 2.67
C PHE A 259 23.99 -32.06 2.52
N ASP A 260 23.90 -33.29 3.00
CA ASP A 260 25.08 -34.17 3.10
C ASP A 260 25.67 -34.52 1.72
N SER A 261 24.82 -34.77 0.72
CA SER A 261 25.22 -35.08 -0.66
C SER A 261 25.93 -33.92 -1.36
N LEU A 262 25.73 -32.70 -0.87
CA LEU A 262 26.39 -31.48 -1.33
C LEU A 262 27.72 -31.24 -0.62
N PHE A 263 28.16 -32.13 0.27
CA PHE A 263 29.30 -31.87 1.15
C PHE A 263 29.09 -30.69 2.11
N GLN A 264 27.83 -30.41 2.50
CA GLN A 264 27.54 -29.45 3.56
C GLN A 264 27.54 -30.15 4.94
N PRO A 265 28.34 -29.69 5.93
CA PRO A 265 28.53 -30.42 7.18
C PRO A 265 27.26 -30.44 8.06
N GLN A 266 27.11 -31.45 8.91
CA GLN A 266 25.93 -31.63 9.77
C GLN A 266 25.76 -30.54 10.83
N GLN A 267 26.85 -29.94 11.28
CA GLN A 267 26.88 -28.82 12.23
C GLN A 267 26.67 -27.44 11.57
N HIS A 268 26.32 -27.39 10.28
CA HIS A 268 26.13 -26.12 9.58
C HIS A 268 24.86 -25.39 10.08
N PRO A 269 24.92 -24.08 10.42
CA PRO A 269 23.77 -23.33 10.96
C PRO A 269 22.50 -23.42 10.12
N ALA A 270 22.63 -23.41 8.78
CA ALA A 270 21.48 -23.57 7.88
C ALA A 270 20.67 -24.87 8.08
N ARG A 271 21.20 -25.87 8.82
CA ARG A 271 20.48 -27.11 9.18
C ARG A 271 19.72 -26.99 10.51
N ASP A 272 19.80 -25.85 11.19
CA ASP A 272 19.07 -25.62 12.43
C ASP A 272 17.58 -25.42 12.15
N GLN A 273 16.76 -25.74 13.15
CA GLN A 273 15.30 -25.55 13.08
C GLN A 273 14.89 -24.09 12.87
N HIS A 274 15.78 -23.16 13.20
CA HIS A 274 15.58 -21.73 12.96
C HIS A 274 15.70 -21.35 11.47
N ASP A 275 16.37 -22.14 10.64
CA ASP A 275 16.58 -21.84 9.21
C ASP A 275 15.83 -22.82 8.29
N THR A 276 15.57 -24.04 8.76
CA THR A 276 14.99 -25.13 7.95
C THR A 276 13.69 -25.67 8.55
N PHE A 277 12.69 -25.88 7.69
CA PHE A 277 11.44 -26.56 8.07
C PHE A 277 11.63 -28.09 8.06
N PHE A 278 11.71 -28.69 9.24
CA PHE A 278 11.68 -30.13 9.43
C PHE A 278 10.25 -30.67 9.42
N LEU A 279 10.08 -31.89 8.90
CA LEU A 279 8.77 -32.53 8.89
C LEU A 279 8.49 -33.27 10.19
N SER A 280 7.26 -33.12 10.68
CA SER A 280 6.69 -34.01 11.69
C SER A 280 6.19 -35.32 11.10
N ASP A 281 5.67 -35.28 9.86
CA ASP A 281 5.19 -36.45 9.12
C ASP A 281 5.29 -36.22 7.60
N PRO A 282 5.95 -37.09 6.81
CA PRO A 282 6.83 -38.17 7.26
C PRO A 282 8.15 -37.61 7.79
N ALA A 283 8.49 -37.87 9.06
CA ALA A 283 9.68 -37.28 9.71
C ALA A 283 11.01 -37.82 9.17
N LEU A 284 11.05 -39.08 8.74
CA LEU A 284 12.28 -39.76 8.33
C LEU A 284 12.16 -40.34 6.92
N ALA A 285 13.24 -40.27 6.15
CA ALA A 285 13.46 -41.03 4.93
C ALA A 285 14.24 -42.32 5.25
N HIS A 286 13.92 -43.38 4.51
CA HIS A 286 14.51 -44.70 4.71
C HIS A 286 15.20 -45.26 3.46
N ASP A 287 14.95 -44.68 2.29
CA ASP A 287 15.48 -45.16 1.02
C ASP A 287 16.64 -44.26 0.54
N PHE A 288 17.84 -44.83 0.56
CA PHE A 288 19.07 -44.18 0.10
C PHE A 288 19.92 -45.19 -0.68
N PRO A 289 20.71 -44.73 -1.67
CA PRO A 289 21.74 -45.58 -2.26
C PRO A 289 22.83 -45.83 -1.20
N GLN A 290 22.80 -47.02 -0.57
CA GLN A 290 23.64 -47.31 0.60
C GLN A 290 25.13 -47.13 0.32
N ASP A 291 25.59 -47.59 -0.84
CA ASP A 291 26.99 -47.44 -1.24
C ASP A 291 27.42 -45.97 -1.36
N TYR A 292 26.53 -45.11 -1.84
CA TYR A 292 26.79 -43.68 -1.92
C TYR A 292 26.78 -43.03 -0.53
N LEU A 293 25.82 -43.41 0.32
CA LEU A 293 25.72 -42.93 1.69
C LEU A 293 26.99 -43.23 2.49
N GLU A 294 27.54 -44.45 2.40
CA GLU A 294 28.80 -44.80 3.07
C GLU A 294 30.00 -44.01 2.53
N ARG A 295 30.06 -43.76 1.21
CA ARG A 295 31.12 -42.91 0.64
C ARG A 295 31.01 -41.47 1.12
N VAL A 296 29.80 -40.90 1.17
CA VAL A 296 29.55 -39.56 1.70
C VAL A 296 29.96 -39.49 3.17
N LYS A 297 29.49 -40.43 4.00
CA LYS A 297 29.86 -40.53 5.42
C LYS A 297 31.37 -40.50 5.60
N LYS A 298 32.10 -41.36 4.87
CA LYS A 298 33.56 -41.43 4.93
C LYS A 298 34.24 -40.11 4.55
N VAL A 299 33.85 -39.50 3.43
CA VAL A 299 34.45 -38.24 2.96
C VAL A 299 34.17 -37.09 3.92
N HIS A 300 32.98 -37.03 4.51
CA HIS A 300 32.65 -36.03 5.54
C HIS A 300 33.46 -36.20 6.82
N SER A 301 33.60 -37.44 7.33
CA SER A 301 34.22 -37.68 8.62
C SER A 301 35.75 -37.78 8.54
N GLU A 302 36.27 -38.65 7.68
CA GLU A 302 37.69 -39.03 7.63
C GLU A 302 38.43 -38.31 6.49
N GLY A 303 37.68 -37.78 5.51
CA GLY A 303 38.24 -37.28 4.26
C GLY A 303 38.35 -38.37 3.20
N GLY A 304 38.90 -37.98 2.05
CA GLY A 304 38.95 -38.80 0.85
C GLY A 304 39.11 -37.93 -0.39
N TYR A 305 39.49 -38.54 -1.51
CA TYR A 305 39.62 -37.87 -2.80
C TYR A 305 40.51 -36.61 -2.77
N GLY A 306 41.60 -36.65 -2.01
CA GLY A 306 42.53 -35.52 -1.82
C GLY A 306 42.12 -34.52 -0.74
N SER A 307 40.93 -34.65 -0.16
CA SER A 307 40.44 -33.81 0.93
C SER A 307 40.65 -34.44 2.31
N GLN A 308 40.74 -33.60 3.35
CA GLN A 308 40.85 -34.02 4.75
C GLN A 308 39.49 -34.23 5.43
N GLY A 309 38.38 -33.97 4.71
CA GLY A 309 37.04 -34.00 5.28
C GLY A 309 36.84 -32.91 6.35
N TYR A 310 35.74 -33.01 7.08
CA TYR A 310 35.39 -32.09 8.17
C TYR A 310 35.82 -32.60 9.56
N LYS A 311 36.37 -33.81 9.67
CA LYS A 311 36.92 -34.38 10.92
C LYS A 311 35.92 -34.41 12.08
N TYR A 312 34.69 -34.86 11.80
CA TYR A 312 33.65 -35.04 12.80
C TYR A 312 32.95 -36.39 12.64
N ALA A 313 32.20 -36.82 13.67
CA ALA A 313 31.39 -38.02 13.60
C ALA A 313 30.10 -37.77 12.81
N TRP A 314 30.05 -38.25 11.56
CA TRP A 314 28.86 -38.15 10.72
C TRP A 314 27.77 -39.12 11.20
N LYS A 315 26.56 -38.61 11.44
CA LYS A 315 25.43 -39.34 12.00
C LYS A 315 24.39 -39.65 10.94
N VAL A 316 24.01 -40.91 10.77
CA VAL A 316 23.01 -41.35 9.79
C VAL A 316 21.63 -40.76 10.13
N GLU A 317 21.34 -40.66 11.42
CA GLU A 317 20.06 -40.20 11.95
C GLU A 317 19.76 -38.75 11.54
N GLU A 318 20.80 -37.91 11.40
CA GLU A 318 20.68 -36.54 10.91
C GLU A 318 20.39 -36.47 9.41
N ALA A 319 20.93 -37.41 8.64
CA ALA A 319 20.71 -37.49 7.19
C ALA A 319 19.31 -38.03 6.84
N GLN A 320 18.73 -38.84 7.74
CA GLN A 320 17.39 -39.42 7.59
C GLN A 320 16.27 -38.40 7.77
N LYS A 321 16.49 -37.29 8.48
CA LYS A 321 15.43 -36.30 8.74
C LYS A 321 14.91 -35.70 7.43
N ASN A 322 13.60 -35.77 7.22
CA ASN A 322 12.96 -35.08 6.10
C ASN A 322 12.72 -33.61 6.43
N ILE A 323 12.88 -32.80 5.39
CA ILE A 323 12.69 -31.35 5.43
C ILE A 323 11.90 -30.90 4.21
N LEU A 324 11.38 -29.67 4.25
CA LEU A 324 11.04 -28.97 3.02
C LEU A 324 12.33 -28.49 2.36
N ARG A 325 12.49 -28.78 1.06
CA ARG A 325 13.70 -28.49 0.28
C ARG A 325 14.05 -26.99 0.38
N THR A 326 15.27 -26.68 0.83
CA THR A 326 15.70 -25.29 1.09
C THR A 326 16.32 -24.58 -0.11
N HIS A 327 16.73 -25.36 -1.11
CA HIS A 327 17.31 -24.89 -2.38
C HIS A 327 17.21 -25.97 -3.46
N THR A 328 17.14 -25.57 -4.73
CA THR A 328 17.03 -26.50 -5.86
C THR A 328 18.33 -27.29 -6.12
N THR A 329 19.43 -26.95 -5.45
CA THR A 329 20.72 -27.67 -5.53
C THR A 329 20.61 -29.14 -5.11
N ALA A 330 19.64 -29.48 -4.26
CA ALA A 330 19.32 -30.88 -3.94
C ALA A 330 18.87 -31.68 -5.18
N VAL A 331 18.11 -31.03 -6.08
CA VAL A 331 17.69 -31.62 -7.36
C VAL A 331 18.90 -31.84 -8.26
N SER A 332 19.81 -30.86 -8.31
CA SER A 332 21.08 -30.98 -9.03
C SER A 332 21.93 -32.13 -8.52
N ALA A 333 22.03 -32.32 -7.20
CA ALA A 333 22.75 -33.47 -6.62
C ALA A 333 22.15 -34.81 -7.08
N ARG A 334 20.82 -34.95 -7.05
CA ARG A 334 20.13 -36.16 -7.54
C ARG A 334 20.40 -36.41 -9.02
N MET A 335 20.40 -35.36 -9.84
CA MET A 335 20.63 -35.47 -11.28
C MET A 335 22.08 -35.78 -11.61
N LEU A 336 23.04 -35.17 -10.92
CA LEU A 336 24.47 -35.47 -11.05
C LEU A 336 24.80 -36.88 -10.56
N TYR A 337 24.19 -37.34 -9.47
CA TYR A 337 24.32 -38.72 -9.03
C TYR A 337 23.83 -39.72 -10.10
N LYS A 338 22.66 -39.47 -10.69
CA LYS A 338 22.14 -40.29 -11.81
C LYS A 338 23.06 -40.26 -13.03
N LEU A 339 23.61 -39.10 -13.37
CA LEU A 339 24.61 -38.97 -14.43
C LEU A 339 25.85 -39.82 -14.15
N ALA A 340 26.31 -39.83 -12.91
CA ALA A 340 27.47 -40.61 -12.46
C ALA A 340 27.25 -42.13 -12.56
N GLN A 341 26.01 -42.61 -12.53
CA GLN A 341 25.71 -44.05 -12.65
C GLN A 341 25.67 -44.55 -14.11
N GLN A 342 25.84 -43.67 -15.10
CA GLN A 342 25.87 -44.07 -16.50
C GLN A 342 27.17 -44.82 -16.82
N GLU A 343 27.13 -45.80 -17.72
CA GLU A 343 28.33 -46.55 -18.16
C GLU A 343 29.42 -45.64 -18.73
N LYS A 344 29.00 -44.55 -19.40
CA LYS A 344 29.88 -43.54 -19.97
C LYS A 344 29.37 -42.16 -19.60
N PHE A 345 30.25 -41.34 -19.07
CA PHE A 345 29.97 -39.93 -18.84
C PHE A 345 29.66 -39.23 -20.17
N THR A 346 28.54 -38.49 -20.20
CA THR A 346 28.16 -37.61 -21.30
C THR A 346 28.04 -36.19 -20.76
N PRO A 347 28.64 -35.16 -21.40
CA PRO A 347 28.48 -33.77 -20.98
C PRO A 347 27.02 -33.33 -20.99
N VAL A 348 26.61 -32.56 -19.98
CA VAL A 348 25.22 -32.13 -19.82
C VAL A 348 25.11 -30.70 -19.33
N LYS A 349 23.98 -30.07 -19.70
CA LYS A 349 23.53 -28.78 -19.22
C LYS A 349 22.14 -28.96 -18.65
N TYR A 350 21.96 -28.65 -17.38
CA TYR A 350 20.72 -28.84 -16.64
C TYR A 350 20.22 -27.55 -16.03
N PHE A 351 18.91 -27.35 -15.99
CA PHE A 351 18.33 -26.24 -15.26
C PHE A 351 17.07 -26.65 -14.52
N SER A 352 16.71 -25.90 -13.49
CA SER A 352 15.42 -26.01 -12.82
C SER A 352 14.90 -24.65 -12.38
N ILE A 353 13.58 -24.51 -12.32
CA ILE A 353 12.92 -23.35 -11.74
C ILE A 353 11.79 -23.85 -10.86
N ASP A 354 12.00 -23.83 -9.55
CA ASP A 354 10.98 -24.37 -8.64
C ASP A 354 11.01 -23.75 -7.26
N ARG A 355 9.95 -24.00 -6.51
CA ARG A 355 9.77 -23.50 -5.16
C ARG A 355 10.72 -24.17 -4.17
N VAL A 356 11.18 -23.35 -3.23
CA VAL A 356 12.02 -23.74 -2.09
C VAL A 356 11.49 -23.07 -0.82
N PHE A 357 11.83 -23.64 0.33
CA PHE A 357 11.26 -23.26 1.61
C PHE A 357 12.37 -22.97 2.62
N ARG A 358 12.30 -21.83 3.30
CA ARG A 358 13.26 -21.43 4.32
C ARG A 358 12.53 -20.86 5.52
N ASN A 359 12.93 -21.26 6.72
CA ASN A 359 12.32 -20.77 7.96
C ASN A 359 12.85 -19.38 8.34
N GLU A 360 12.88 -18.46 7.37
CA GLU A 360 13.37 -17.11 7.60
C GLU A 360 12.26 -16.20 8.14
N THR A 361 12.66 -15.14 8.85
CA THR A 361 11.69 -14.15 9.32
C THR A 361 11.09 -13.40 8.13
N LEU A 362 9.77 -13.42 8.02
CA LEU A 362 9.03 -12.78 6.93
C LEU A 362 9.18 -11.25 6.97
N ASP A 363 9.71 -10.67 5.90
CA ASP A 363 9.80 -9.21 5.73
C ASP A 363 9.24 -8.75 4.37
N ALA A 364 9.53 -7.51 3.94
CA ALA A 364 9.06 -6.95 2.67
C ALA A 364 9.74 -7.56 1.44
N THR A 365 10.85 -8.27 1.63
CA THR A 365 11.75 -8.82 0.60
C THR A 365 11.97 -10.33 0.71
N HIS A 366 11.67 -10.93 1.86
CA HIS A 366 11.86 -12.35 2.16
C HIS A 366 10.53 -13.02 2.51
N LEU A 367 10.30 -14.18 1.91
CA LEU A 367 9.17 -15.07 2.17
C LEU A 367 9.69 -16.43 2.63
N ALA A 368 8.86 -17.14 3.39
CA ALA A 368 9.16 -18.51 3.82
C ALA A 368 9.17 -19.51 2.65
N GLU A 369 8.54 -19.14 1.53
CA GLU A 369 8.59 -19.87 0.27
C GLU A 369 8.82 -18.91 -0.89
N PHE A 370 9.69 -19.29 -1.83
CA PHE A 370 10.00 -18.53 -3.03
C PHE A 370 10.54 -19.45 -4.13
N HIS A 371 10.65 -18.98 -5.37
CA HIS A 371 11.15 -19.79 -6.48
C HIS A 371 12.65 -19.54 -6.71
N GLN A 372 13.42 -20.62 -6.69
CA GLN A 372 14.82 -20.62 -7.04
C GLN A 372 14.99 -21.13 -8.48
N ILE A 373 15.74 -20.38 -9.25
CA ILE A 373 16.26 -20.78 -10.56
C ILE A 373 17.67 -21.31 -10.34
N GLU A 374 18.00 -22.44 -10.95
CA GLU A 374 19.37 -22.98 -10.93
C GLU A 374 19.76 -23.53 -12.30
N GLY A 375 20.99 -23.25 -12.71
CA GLY A 375 21.64 -23.80 -13.88
C GLY A 375 22.91 -24.56 -13.49
N VAL A 376 23.17 -25.70 -14.13
CA VAL A 376 24.30 -26.60 -13.88
C VAL A 376 24.87 -27.06 -15.21
N VAL A 377 26.20 -27.06 -15.34
CA VAL A 377 26.90 -27.63 -16.50
C VAL A 377 27.98 -28.57 -16.00
N ALA A 378 27.94 -29.81 -16.48
CA ALA A 378 28.93 -30.84 -16.20
C ALA A 378 29.66 -31.22 -17.48
N ASP A 379 30.98 -31.01 -17.52
CA ASP A 379 31.83 -31.33 -18.66
C ASP A 379 33.29 -31.51 -18.19
N ARG A 380 34.18 -31.90 -19.09
CA ARG A 380 35.61 -32.04 -18.80
C ARG A 380 36.32 -30.70 -18.92
N GLY A 381 37.12 -30.37 -17.92
CA GLY A 381 37.99 -29.19 -17.95
C GLY A 381 37.27 -27.84 -17.87
N LEU A 382 36.05 -27.78 -17.32
CA LEU A 382 35.39 -26.50 -17.06
C LEU A 382 36.17 -25.68 -16.04
N THR A 383 36.31 -24.39 -16.33
CA THR A 383 37.02 -23.40 -15.54
C THR A 383 36.06 -22.35 -14.98
N LEU A 384 36.58 -21.51 -14.08
CA LEU A 384 35.86 -20.33 -13.60
C LEU A 384 35.49 -19.36 -14.74
N GLY A 385 36.32 -19.30 -15.79
CA GLY A 385 36.06 -18.46 -16.97
C GLY A 385 34.85 -18.94 -17.78
N ASP A 386 34.63 -20.25 -17.86
CA ASP A 386 33.46 -20.82 -18.52
C ASP A 386 32.17 -20.46 -17.78
N LEU A 387 32.20 -20.53 -16.44
CA LEU A 387 31.09 -20.07 -15.59
C LEU A 387 30.77 -18.60 -15.82
N MET A 388 31.78 -17.72 -15.82
CA MET A 388 31.60 -16.30 -16.11
C MET A 388 31.04 -16.07 -17.52
N GLY A 389 31.53 -16.81 -18.52
CA GLY A 389 31.06 -16.73 -19.90
C GLY A 389 29.59 -17.13 -20.06
N ILE A 390 29.17 -18.23 -19.41
CA ILE A 390 27.77 -18.67 -19.40
C ILE A 390 26.89 -17.65 -18.69
N LEU A 391 27.31 -17.12 -17.54
CA LEU A 391 26.59 -16.09 -16.81
C LEU A 391 26.42 -14.82 -17.65
N HIS A 392 27.46 -14.38 -18.35
CA HIS A 392 27.38 -13.27 -19.29
C HIS A 392 26.35 -13.52 -20.40
N ALA A 393 26.37 -14.71 -21.03
CA ALA A 393 25.42 -15.07 -22.07
C ALA A 393 23.97 -15.11 -21.55
N PHE A 394 23.78 -15.70 -20.37
CA PHE A 394 22.49 -15.82 -19.70
C PHE A 394 21.89 -14.45 -19.36
N PHE A 395 22.64 -13.59 -18.68
CA PHE A 395 22.17 -12.26 -18.31
C PHE A 395 22.01 -11.32 -19.51
N THR A 396 22.80 -11.48 -20.57
CA THR A 396 22.63 -10.71 -21.81
C THR A 396 21.27 -10.99 -22.45
N LYS A 397 20.81 -12.26 -22.45
CA LYS A 397 19.45 -12.61 -22.92
C LYS A 397 18.33 -12.02 -22.05
N LEU A 398 18.62 -11.65 -20.81
CA LEU A 398 17.72 -10.90 -19.93
C LEU A 398 17.81 -9.37 -20.11
N GLY A 399 18.68 -8.87 -21.01
CA GLY A 399 18.92 -7.44 -21.21
C GLY A 399 19.90 -6.83 -20.20
N ILE A 400 20.63 -7.66 -19.45
CA ILE A 400 21.57 -7.23 -18.42
C ILE A 400 23.00 -7.40 -18.94
N THR A 401 23.71 -6.30 -19.17
CA THR A 401 25.06 -6.30 -19.76
C THR A 401 26.17 -5.89 -18.79
N LYS A 402 25.84 -5.09 -17.77
CA LYS A 402 26.80 -4.61 -16.76
C LYS A 402 26.92 -5.60 -15.62
N LEU A 403 27.81 -6.59 -15.75
CA LEU A 403 28.06 -7.58 -14.70
C LEU A 403 29.40 -7.34 -13.98
N ARG A 404 29.42 -7.69 -12.69
CA ARG A 404 30.63 -7.83 -11.87
C ARG A 404 30.54 -9.10 -11.05
N PHE A 405 31.69 -9.71 -10.80
CA PHE A 405 31.81 -10.92 -10.01
C PHE A 405 32.61 -10.63 -8.75
N LYS A 406 32.14 -11.15 -7.61
CA LYS A 406 32.78 -10.97 -6.31
C LYS A 406 33.00 -12.36 -5.69
N PRO A 407 34.22 -12.68 -5.19
CA PRO A 407 34.45 -13.93 -4.48
C PRO A 407 33.48 -14.10 -3.31
N ALA A 408 32.99 -15.31 -3.15
CA ALA A 408 32.02 -15.69 -2.11
C ALA A 408 32.42 -17.03 -1.48
N TYR A 409 31.61 -17.50 -0.54
CA TYR A 409 31.76 -18.82 0.06
C TYR A 409 30.43 -19.56 -0.02
N ASN A 410 30.43 -20.74 -0.62
CA ASN A 410 29.38 -21.73 -0.42
C ASN A 410 30.04 -23.05 0.00
N PRO A 411 29.45 -23.83 0.93
CA PRO A 411 30.05 -25.08 1.41
C PRO A 411 30.35 -26.09 0.29
N TYR A 412 29.54 -26.09 -0.75
CA TYR A 412 29.55 -27.05 -1.83
C TYR A 412 30.27 -26.58 -3.10
N THR A 413 30.82 -25.36 -3.13
CA THR A 413 31.58 -24.85 -4.28
C THR A 413 32.95 -24.27 -3.92
N GLU A 414 33.96 -24.59 -4.73
CA GLU A 414 35.29 -23.98 -4.68
C GLU A 414 35.91 -23.97 -6.09
N PRO A 415 36.16 -22.80 -6.71
CA PRO A 415 35.84 -21.44 -6.24
C PRO A 415 34.34 -21.07 -6.30
N SER A 416 33.95 -20.03 -5.54
CA SER A 416 32.58 -19.47 -5.52
C SER A 416 32.58 -17.97 -5.83
N MET A 417 31.53 -17.48 -6.48
CA MET A 417 31.33 -16.05 -6.76
C MET A 417 29.86 -15.63 -6.72
N GLU A 418 29.62 -14.44 -6.16
CA GLU A 418 28.39 -13.67 -6.32
C GLU A 418 28.44 -12.87 -7.63
N VAL A 419 27.28 -12.73 -8.28
CA VAL A 419 27.09 -11.96 -9.49
C VAL A 419 26.32 -10.69 -9.17
N PHE A 420 26.86 -9.54 -9.56
CA PHE A 420 26.26 -8.23 -9.38
C PHE A 420 25.95 -7.60 -10.72
N SER A 421 24.80 -6.90 -10.80
CA SER A 421 24.41 -6.08 -11.94
C SER A 421 24.20 -4.63 -11.54
N TYR A 422 24.55 -3.69 -12.42
CA TYR A 422 24.26 -2.27 -12.18
C TYR A 422 22.82 -1.93 -12.52
N HIS A 423 22.04 -1.50 -11.53
CA HIS A 423 20.64 -1.11 -11.71
C HIS A 423 20.52 0.40 -12.00
N GLU A 424 20.13 0.76 -13.22
CA GLU A 424 20.06 2.17 -13.67
C GLU A 424 19.12 3.03 -12.81
N GLY A 425 17.95 2.51 -12.43
CA GLY A 425 16.98 3.25 -11.62
C GLY A 425 17.42 3.49 -10.17
N LEU A 426 18.24 2.60 -9.61
CA LEU A 426 18.72 2.67 -8.22
C LEU A 426 20.15 3.22 -8.14
N LYS A 427 20.81 3.41 -9.30
CA LYS A 427 22.18 3.88 -9.45
C LYS A 427 23.20 3.12 -8.60
N LYS A 428 22.99 1.82 -8.36
CA LYS A 428 23.85 0.97 -7.52
C LYS A 428 24.02 -0.43 -8.11
N TRP A 429 25.09 -1.10 -7.69
CA TRP A 429 25.29 -2.53 -7.94
C TRP A 429 24.38 -3.35 -7.02
N VAL A 430 23.62 -4.27 -7.59
CA VAL A 430 22.68 -5.14 -6.91
C VAL A 430 23.06 -6.58 -7.20
N GLU A 431 23.05 -7.43 -6.16
CA GLU A 431 23.27 -8.87 -6.30
C GLU A 431 22.12 -9.49 -7.10
N VAL A 432 22.47 -10.20 -8.18
CA VAL A 432 21.52 -10.85 -9.10
C VAL A 432 21.64 -12.37 -9.11
N GLY A 433 22.63 -12.95 -8.43
CA GLY A 433 22.77 -14.38 -8.30
C GLY A 433 24.05 -14.80 -7.57
N ASN A 434 24.13 -16.08 -7.25
CA ASN A 434 25.28 -16.74 -6.65
C ASN A 434 25.69 -17.93 -7.53
N SER A 435 26.97 -18.28 -7.55
CA SER A 435 27.51 -19.31 -8.42
C SER A 435 28.82 -19.89 -7.90
N GLY A 436 29.25 -21.01 -8.47
CA GLY A 436 30.55 -21.61 -8.18
C GLY A 436 30.80 -22.90 -8.93
N VAL A 437 31.96 -23.50 -8.65
CA VAL A 437 32.38 -24.80 -9.18
C VAL A 437 32.19 -25.84 -8.09
N PHE A 438 31.38 -26.88 -8.32
CA PHE A 438 31.12 -27.89 -7.29
C PHE A 438 32.40 -28.59 -6.86
N ARG A 439 32.50 -28.79 -5.54
CA ARG A 439 33.66 -29.39 -4.90
C ARG A 439 33.88 -30.85 -5.32
N PRO A 440 35.14 -31.31 -5.45
CA PRO A 440 35.42 -32.73 -5.68
C PRO A 440 34.84 -33.65 -4.60
N GLU A 441 34.78 -33.20 -3.34
CA GLU A 441 34.20 -33.96 -2.23
C GLU A 441 32.69 -34.16 -2.34
N MET A 442 32.01 -33.34 -3.15
CA MET A 442 30.61 -33.54 -3.53
C MET A 442 30.52 -34.52 -4.71
N LEU A 443 31.33 -34.33 -5.75
CA LEU A 443 31.18 -35.01 -7.04
C LEU A 443 31.78 -36.43 -7.08
N LEU A 444 32.99 -36.60 -6.56
CA LEU A 444 33.74 -37.86 -6.62
C LEU A 444 33.07 -39.02 -5.84
N PRO A 445 32.48 -38.83 -4.64
CA PRO A 445 31.72 -39.91 -4.01
C PRO A 445 30.46 -40.28 -4.79
N MET A 446 29.92 -39.43 -5.68
CA MET A 446 28.81 -39.82 -6.57
C MET A 446 29.27 -40.85 -7.61
N GLY A 447 30.56 -40.88 -7.95
CA GLY A 447 31.15 -41.73 -8.99
C GLY A 447 31.47 -41.00 -10.29
N LEU A 448 31.42 -39.65 -10.31
CA LEU A 448 31.86 -38.89 -11.48
C LEU A 448 33.37 -39.08 -11.70
N PRO A 449 33.84 -39.14 -12.97
CA PRO A 449 35.27 -39.20 -13.29
C PRO A 449 36.04 -38.00 -12.74
N GLU A 450 37.29 -38.19 -12.34
CA GLU A 450 38.13 -37.12 -11.73
C GLU A 450 38.38 -35.92 -12.65
N ASP A 451 38.31 -36.11 -13.96
CA ASP A 451 38.52 -35.05 -14.94
C ASP A 451 37.23 -34.34 -15.38
N VAL A 452 36.09 -34.70 -14.79
CA VAL A 452 34.82 -34.00 -14.93
C VAL A 452 34.71 -32.94 -13.84
N SER A 453 34.46 -31.70 -14.26
CA SER A 453 34.12 -30.60 -13.36
C SER A 453 32.68 -30.14 -13.62
N VAL A 454 32.06 -29.56 -12.59
CA VAL A 454 30.68 -29.10 -12.66
C VAL A 454 30.61 -27.66 -12.17
N ILE A 455 30.06 -26.78 -12.99
CA ILE A 455 29.83 -25.37 -12.66
C ILE A 455 28.33 -25.15 -12.51
N ALA A 456 27.95 -24.33 -11.54
CA ALA A 456 26.54 -24.06 -11.24
C ALA A 456 26.32 -22.61 -10.82
N TRP A 457 25.09 -22.14 -11.03
CA TRP A 457 24.63 -20.85 -10.54
C TRP A 457 23.15 -20.87 -10.22
N GLY A 458 22.73 -19.98 -9.32
CA GLY A 458 21.33 -19.82 -8.95
C GLY A 458 20.96 -18.39 -8.60
N LEU A 459 19.67 -18.10 -8.74
CA LEU A 459 19.07 -16.81 -8.41
C LEU A 459 17.58 -16.96 -8.09
N SER A 460 17.01 -16.03 -7.33
CA SER A 460 15.56 -15.97 -7.06
C SER A 460 14.82 -15.47 -8.29
N LEU A 461 13.64 -16.03 -8.57
CA LEU A 461 12.74 -15.55 -9.63
C LEU A 461 12.03 -14.24 -9.24
N GLU A 462 11.72 -14.07 -7.96
CA GLU A 462 10.97 -12.94 -7.41
C GLU A 462 11.74 -11.64 -7.53
N ARG A 463 13.04 -11.62 -7.19
CA ARG A 463 13.85 -10.39 -7.19
C ARG A 463 13.94 -9.73 -8.59
N PRO A 464 14.27 -10.45 -9.69
CA PRO A 464 14.20 -9.90 -11.04
C PRO A 464 12.79 -9.46 -11.45
N THR A 465 11.76 -10.20 -11.02
CA THR A 465 10.36 -9.87 -11.32
C THR A 465 9.96 -8.56 -10.67
N MET A 466 10.27 -8.38 -9.38
CA MET A 466 10.02 -7.15 -8.63
C MET A 466 10.70 -5.95 -9.29
N ILE A 467 11.96 -6.11 -9.70
CA ILE A 467 12.70 -5.06 -10.42
C ILE A 467 12.03 -4.74 -11.76
N LYS A 468 11.67 -5.75 -12.55
CA LYS A 468 11.07 -5.58 -13.88
C LYS A 468 9.73 -4.84 -13.85
N TYR A 469 8.90 -5.12 -12.85
CA TYR A 469 7.56 -4.51 -12.71
C TYR A 469 7.50 -3.35 -11.70
N GLY A 470 8.63 -2.94 -11.10
CA GLY A 470 8.67 -1.84 -10.13
C GLY A 470 7.95 -2.13 -8.81
N ILE A 471 7.93 -3.38 -8.37
CA ILE A 471 7.25 -3.83 -7.15
C ILE A 471 8.24 -3.76 -5.97
N ASN A 472 7.87 -3.06 -4.90
CA ASN A 472 8.73 -2.88 -3.73
C ASN A 472 8.50 -3.93 -2.63
N ASN A 473 7.34 -4.58 -2.62
CA ASN A 473 6.97 -5.57 -1.61
C ASN A 473 6.62 -6.91 -2.26
N ILE A 474 7.37 -7.95 -1.89
CA ILE A 474 7.21 -9.29 -2.46
C ILE A 474 5.81 -9.88 -2.23
N ARG A 475 5.10 -9.46 -1.18
CA ARG A 475 3.75 -9.94 -0.84
C ARG A 475 2.65 -9.42 -1.77
N GLU A 476 2.93 -8.36 -2.51
CA GLU A 476 2.05 -7.85 -3.57
C GLU A 476 2.17 -8.71 -4.84
N LEU A 477 3.29 -9.42 -4.99
CA LEU A 477 3.59 -10.31 -6.10
C LEU A 477 3.28 -11.78 -5.80
N VAL A 478 3.44 -12.24 -4.56
CA VAL A 478 3.33 -13.66 -4.20
C VAL A 478 2.43 -13.87 -2.98
N GLY A 479 1.47 -14.78 -3.12
CA GLY A 479 0.60 -15.24 -2.04
C GLY A 479 -0.87 -14.91 -2.26
N HIS A 480 -1.69 -15.13 -1.23
CA HIS A 480 -3.15 -14.92 -1.30
C HIS A 480 -3.57 -13.45 -1.16
N LYS A 481 -2.62 -12.53 -0.95
CA LYS A 481 -2.83 -11.08 -0.81
C LYS A 481 -2.31 -10.29 -2.02
N ILE A 482 -2.14 -10.97 -3.15
CA ILE A 482 -1.81 -10.33 -4.42
C ILE A 482 -2.86 -9.26 -4.75
N LEU A 483 -2.41 -8.16 -5.34
CA LEU A 483 -3.32 -7.13 -5.85
C LEU A 483 -3.99 -7.67 -7.12
N ASP A 484 -5.32 -7.63 -7.17
CA ASP A 484 -6.07 -8.01 -8.37
C ASP A 484 -5.72 -7.10 -9.56
N GLU A 485 -5.37 -5.84 -9.29
CA GLU A 485 -4.87 -4.86 -10.26
C GLU A 485 -3.35 -4.68 -10.12
N MET A 486 -2.56 -5.63 -10.63
CA MET A 486 -1.11 -5.44 -10.78
C MET A 486 -0.79 -4.68 -12.08
N PRO A 487 0.23 -3.78 -12.07
CA PRO A 487 0.62 -3.03 -13.26
C PRO A 487 0.96 -3.98 -14.41
N HIS A 488 0.22 -3.86 -15.51
CA HIS A 488 0.45 -4.63 -16.71
C HIS A 488 1.59 -4.05 -17.53
N ASP A 489 2.25 -4.94 -18.28
CA ASP A 489 3.39 -4.72 -19.17
C ASP A 489 3.55 -3.26 -19.66
N GLY A 490 4.44 -2.50 -19.02
CA GLY A 490 5.19 -1.39 -19.62
C GLY A 490 4.45 -0.17 -20.19
N VAL A 491 3.12 -0.11 -20.20
CA VAL A 491 2.35 1.08 -20.59
C VAL A 491 1.98 1.87 -19.33
N GLY A 492 3.00 2.21 -18.55
CA GLY A 492 2.87 3.15 -17.44
C GLY A 492 3.06 4.56 -17.97
N ASP A 493 1.97 5.30 -18.11
CA ASP A 493 2.00 6.76 -18.22
C ASP A 493 2.84 7.32 -17.04
N PRO A 494 3.88 8.16 -17.30
CA PRO A 494 4.71 8.76 -16.26
C PRO A 494 3.93 9.55 -15.19
N HIS A 495 2.65 9.85 -15.43
CA HIS A 495 1.81 10.64 -14.53
C HIS A 495 1.11 9.85 -13.41
N HIS A 496 1.23 8.52 -13.33
CA HIS A 496 0.57 7.72 -12.27
C HIS A 496 1.32 7.65 -10.92
N HIS A 497 2.42 8.38 -10.75
CA HIS A 497 3.18 8.44 -9.49
C HIS A 497 2.51 9.23 -8.34
N HIS A 498 1.23 9.63 -8.45
CA HIS A 498 0.52 10.33 -7.36
C HIS A 498 -0.75 9.64 -6.85
N ALA A 499 -1.31 8.65 -7.55
CA ALA A 499 -2.59 8.04 -7.15
C ALA A 499 -2.46 6.97 -6.05
N GLY A 500 -1.29 6.33 -5.90
CA GLY A 500 -1.07 5.25 -4.93
C GLY A 500 -1.09 5.68 -3.46
N HIS A 501 -0.98 6.97 -3.16
CA HIS A 501 -0.98 7.48 -1.79
C HIS A 501 -2.40 7.69 -1.21
N GLU A 502 -3.42 7.87 -2.06
CA GLU A 502 -4.79 8.14 -1.60
C GLU A 502 -5.60 6.86 -1.33
N HIS A 503 -5.36 5.78 -2.08
CA HIS A 503 -6.09 4.51 -1.89
C HIS A 503 -5.70 3.78 -0.60
N VAL A 504 -4.44 3.86 -0.16
CA VAL A 504 -3.99 3.29 1.12
C VAL A 504 -4.57 4.06 2.33
N GLN A 505 -4.73 5.38 2.20
CA GLN A 505 -5.35 6.23 3.23
C GLN A 505 -6.86 5.97 3.39
N HIS A 506 -7.56 5.65 2.29
CA HIS A 506 -8.99 5.36 2.33
C HIS A 506 -9.29 3.99 2.96
N ALA A 507 -8.48 2.97 2.67
CA ALA A 507 -8.61 1.64 3.27
C ALA A 507 -8.31 1.62 4.78
N LEU A 508 -7.39 2.45 5.26
CA LEU A 508 -7.09 2.57 6.69
C LEU A 508 -8.21 3.31 7.46
N ARG A 509 -8.89 4.29 6.85
CA ARG A 509 -10.02 5.00 7.49
C ARG A 509 -11.28 4.16 7.65
N GLN A 510 -11.52 3.21 6.75
CA GLN A 510 -12.68 2.31 6.88
C GLN A 510 -12.47 1.23 7.96
N ARG A 511 -11.22 0.92 8.33
CA ARG A 511 -10.92 -0.07 9.37
C ARG A 511 -11.12 0.47 10.80
N ASP A 512 -10.94 1.77 11.00
CA ASP A 512 -11.14 2.42 12.30
C ASP A 512 -12.63 2.63 12.65
N GLN A 513 -13.54 2.64 11.68
CA GLN A 513 -14.98 2.81 11.95
C GLN A 513 -15.69 1.53 12.41
N VAL A 514 -15.12 0.34 12.16
CA VAL A 514 -15.76 -0.95 12.49
C VAL A 514 -15.43 -1.42 13.92
N LEU A 515 -14.46 -0.80 14.61
CA LEU A 515 -13.99 -1.21 15.94
C LEU A 515 -14.62 -0.44 17.12
N HIS A 516 -15.65 0.40 16.89
CA HIS A 516 -16.30 1.20 17.96
C HIS A 516 -17.73 0.77 18.30
N GLY A 517 -18.06 -0.52 18.13
CA GLY A 517 -19.45 -1.01 18.25
C GLY A 517 -19.73 -2.11 19.29
N ARG A 518 -18.94 -2.30 20.37
CA ARG A 518 -19.31 -3.24 21.44
C ARG A 518 -19.01 -2.72 22.86
N PRO A 519 -19.92 -2.92 23.84
CA PRO A 519 -19.77 -2.40 25.20
C PRO A 519 -18.89 -3.30 26.07
N VAL A 520 -18.03 -2.69 26.90
CA VAL A 520 -17.15 -3.34 27.86
C VAL A 520 -17.77 -3.24 29.26
N LEU A 521 -17.91 -4.39 29.95
CA LEU A 521 -18.30 -4.46 31.37
C LEU A 521 -17.09 -4.19 32.30
N PRO A 522 -17.28 -3.62 33.51
CA PRO A 522 -16.20 -3.07 34.30
C PRO A 522 -15.57 -4.11 35.25
N VAL A 523 -14.24 -4.06 35.39
CA VAL A 523 -13.51 -4.71 36.49
C VAL A 523 -12.82 -3.64 37.32
N HIS A 524 -13.07 -3.71 38.64
CA HIS A 524 -12.58 -2.80 39.67
C HIS A 524 -11.06 -2.64 39.71
N GLY A 525 -10.63 -1.42 40.01
CA GLY A 525 -9.23 -1.06 40.20
C GLY A 525 -8.72 -1.26 41.62
N LEU A 526 -7.39 -1.29 41.73
CA LEU A 526 -6.65 -0.88 42.92
C LEU A 526 -5.30 -0.31 42.47
N LEU A 527 -5.16 1.01 42.68
CA LEU A 527 -3.94 1.81 42.50
C LEU A 527 -3.00 1.62 43.70
N GLY A 528 -1.68 1.62 43.45
CA GLY A 528 -0.67 1.62 44.52
C GLY A 528 0.75 1.95 44.05
N ARG A 529 1.04 3.26 43.97
CA ARG A 529 2.31 4.00 43.91
C ARG A 529 3.65 3.23 44.05
N ARG A 530 4.64 3.57 43.20
CA ARG A 530 6.08 3.37 43.45
C ARG A 530 6.83 4.70 43.49
N GLY A 531 7.63 4.88 44.54
CA GLY A 531 8.74 5.83 44.63
C GLY A 531 9.65 5.43 45.78
N HIS A 532 10.92 5.11 45.48
CA HIS A 532 12.15 5.54 46.18
C HIS A 532 13.37 4.65 45.85
N ARG A 533 14.50 5.30 45.53
CA ARG A 533 15.91 4.83 45.63
C ARG A 533 16.24 4.60 47.13
N VAL A 534 17.24 3.84 47.60
CA VAL A 534 18.72 3.84 47.43
C VAL A 534 19.32 2.52 48.10
N PRO A 535 20.64 2.26 48.37
CA PRO A 535 21.61 1.43 47.60
C PRO A 535 22.42 0.30 48.33
N PHE A 536 23.35 -0.36 47.58
CA PHE A 536 24.63 -1.05 47.96
C PHE A 536 24.56 -2.37 48.81
N PRO A 537 25.62 -3.24 48.90
CA PRO A 537 27.06 -3.03 48.61
C PRO A 537 27.78 -4.08 47.70
N ALA A 538 29.03 -3.75 47.39
CA ALA A 538 30.03 -4.48 46.62
C ALA A 538 30.81 -5.52 47.43
N VAL A 539 31.36 -6.57 46.77
CA VAL A 539 32.59 -7.28 47.15
C VAL A 539 33.27 -7.88 45.89
N VAL A 540 34.43 -7.29 45.54
CA VAL A 540 35.76 -7.83 45.18
C VAL A 540 35.88 -9.18 44.43
N GLY A 541 36.59 -9.13 43.28
CA GLY A 541 37.81 -9.94 43.09
C GLY A 541 37.88 -10.85 41.85
N GLY A 542 38.84 -10.56 40.94
CA GLY A 542 39.40 -11.58 40.04
C GLY A 542 39.71 -11.11 38.62
N ASP A 543 40.86 -10.47 38.44
CA ASP A 543 41.52 -10.23 37.15
C ASP A 543 41.74 -11.52 36.34
N GLN A 544 41.61 -11.47 35.01
CA GLN A 544 42.77 -11.67 34.13
C GLN A 544 42.53 -11.27 32.67
N GLU A 545 43.60 -10.72 32.12
CA GLU A 545 43.80 -9.98 30.88
C GLU A 545 43.54 -10.71 29.56
N ALA A 546 43.33 -9.87 28.55
CA ALA A 546 43.45 -10.16 27.13
C ALA A 546 44.84 -10.65 26.72
N SER A 547 44.91 -11.51 25.69
CA SER A 547 46.01 -11.40 24.73
C SER A 547 45.57 -11.82 23.32
N VAL A 548 45.88 -10.92 22.39
CA VAL A 548 45.91 -11.07 20.95
C VAL A 548 47.04 -12.02 20.57
N ARG A 549 46.84 -12.91 19.59
CA ARG A 549 47.93 -13.42 18.75
C ARG A 549 47.44 -13.88 17.37
N GLU A 550 47.94 -13.17 16.36
CA GLU A 550 48.12 -13.63 14.99
C GLU A 550 48.88 -14.96 14.94
N GLN A 551 48.51 -15.83 13.99
CA GLN A 551 49.39 -16.55 13.04
C GLN A 551 48.70 -17.84 12.55
N ARG A 552 48.11 -17.79 11.34
CA ARG A 552 48.47 -18.57 10.14
C ARG A 552 47.37 -18.54 9.10
#